data_AF-A0A7C5LKZ5-F1
#
_entry.id   AF-A0A7C5LKZ5-F1
#
_cell.length_a   1.000
_cell.length_b   1.000
_cell.length_c   1.000
_cell.angle_alpha   90.00
_cell.angle_beta   90.00
_cell.angle_gamma   90.00
#
_symmetry.space_group_name_H-M   'P 1'
#
loop_
_entity.id
_entity.type
_entity.pdbx_description
1 polymer ?
#
loop_
_entity_poly.entity_id
_entity_poly.type
_entity_poly.pdbx_seq_one_letter_code
_entity_poly.pdbx_strand_id
1 'polypeptide(L)'
;MGRLILATVGTSLFDAVGPYPDLNEQRLANNARDECQRARERLQAAWQVLARPNSGDGMMADLDNAELGLLQAYRPRVQAGELNKISAEMASLGTLAPAKEDRVVLLATDTVEGAFAARCVALLASGRPRILRLAESLEPLPDADATRHLQARRRSIAAALGDPAFACQLDVMVIEHLTWNPEQPDDLGPAEEFRLQGCYNLAASVAALIEHRSRTDHPQVVCNITGGLKSSIPFVTWVCALAGGVDLAYL
;
A
#
# COMPACT_ATOMS: atom_id res chain seq x y z
N MET A 1 15.83 5.67 18.39
CA MET A 1 16.02 6.00 16.96
C MET A 1 15.14 5.06 16.18
N GLY A 2 14.29 5.58 15.30
CA GLY A 2 13.36 4.75 14.53
C GLY A 2 14.00 4.15 13.28
N ARG A 3 13.32 3.19 12.66
CA ARG A 3 13.64 2.61 11.36
C ARG A 3 12.75 3.23 10.28
N LEU A 4 13.27 3.33 9.06
CA LEU A 4 12.44 3.49 7.87
C LEU A 4 12.19 2.10 7.27
N ILE A 5 10.93 1.69 7.20
CA ILE A 5 10.52 0.40 6.67
C ILE A 5 9.81 0.65 5.34
N LEU A 6 10.39 0.17 4.25
CA LEU A 6 9.77 0.20 2.93
C LEU A 6 9.10 -1.16 2.72
N ALA A 7 7.79 -1.18 2.44
CA ALA A 7 7.05 -2.42 2.22
C ALA A 7 6.29 -2.35 0.90
N THR A 8 6.57 -3.27 -0.01
CA THR A 8 5.78 -3.41 -1.23
C THR A 8 4.39 -3.98 -0.91
N VAL A 9 3.37 -3.44 -1.56
CA VAL A 9 1.98 -3.87 -1.38
C VAL A 9 1.48 -4.52 -2.66
N GLY A 10 1.00 -5.75 -2.52
CA GLY A 10 0.34 -6.47 -3.58
C GLY A 10 -1.17 -6.51 -3.42
N THR A 11 -1.77 -7.38 -4.22
CA THR A 11 -3.18 -7.71 -4.19
C THR A 11 -3.48 -8.87 -3.23
N SER A 12 -2.54 -9.26 -2.36
CA SER A 12 -2.67 -10.42 -1.48
C SER A 12 -3.80 -10.28 -0.46
N LEU A 13 -4.23 -9.04 -0.19
CA LEU A 13 -5.42 -8.73 0.60
C LEU A 13 -6.71 -9.34 0.01
N PHE A 14 -6.76 -9.53 -1.31
CA PHE A 14 -7.89 -10.17 -1.98
C PHE A 14 -7.77 -11.69 -2.03
N ASP A 15 -6.62 -12.23 -1.62
CA ASP A 15 -6.37 -13.66 -1.60
C ASP A 15 -6.67 -14.19 -0.21
N ALA A 16 -7.45 -15.27 -0.14
CA ALA A 16 -7.82 -15.85 1.13
C ALA A 16 -6.58 -16.47 1.79
N VAL A 17 -6.10 -15.91 2.90
CA VAL A 17 -4.85 -16.35 3.54
C VAL A 17 -5.13 -17.51 4.49
N GLY A 18 -4.79 -18.74 4.07
CA GLY A 18 -4.77 -19.93 4.92
C GLY A 18 -5.47 -21.17 4.33
N PRO A 19 -5.33 -22.35 4.97
CA PRO A 19 -5.86 -23.62 4.45
C PRO A 19 -7.39 -23.75 4.55
N TYR A 20 -8.04 -22.92 5.36
CA TYR A 20 -9.50 -22.87 5.54
C TYR A 20 -9.95 -21.42 5.65
N PRO A 21 -10.10 -20.70 4.52
CA PRO A 21 -10.53 -19.32 4.55
C PRO A 21 -11.97 -19.22 5.07
N ASP A 22 -12.24 -18.23 5.91
CA ASP A 22 -13.60 -17.91 6.31
C ASP A 22 -14.41 -17.55 5.06
N LEU A 23 -15.51 -18.27 4.81
CA LEU A 23 -16.34 -18.10 3.62
C LEU A 23 -16.88 -16.66 3.48
N ASN A 24 -17.12 -15.98 4.61
CA ASN A 24 -17.54 -14.59 4.60
C ASN A 24 -16.39 -13.65 4.25
N GLU A 25 -15.19 -13.85 4.81
CA GLU A 25 -13.98 -13.09 4.43
C GLU A 25 -13.69 -13.25 2.92
N GLN A 26 -13.78 -14.48 2.40
CA GLN A 26 -13.57 -14.77 0.98
C GLN A 26 -14.62 -14.10 0.09
N ARG A 27 -15.90 -14.12 0.49
CA ARG A 27 -16.97 -13.43 -0.24
C ARG A 27 -16.73 -11.92 -0.28
N LEU A 28 -16.29 -11.33 0.84
CA LEU A 28 -16.00 -9.89 0.92
C LEU A 28 -14.77 -9.52 0.08
N ALA A 29 -13.74 -10.36 0.06
CA ALA A 29 -12.56 -10.19 -0.79
C ALA A 29 -12.91 -10.25 -2.28
N ASN A 30 -13.75 -11.21 -2.68
CA ASN A 30 -14.26 -11.30 -4.05
C ASN A 30 -15.10 -10.06 -4.42
N ASN A 31 -16.01 -9.64 -3.54
CA ASN A 31 -16.80 -8.43 -3.76
C ASN A 31 -15.92 -7.19 -3.94
N ALA A 32 -14.89 -7.02 -3.12
CA ALA A 32 -13.96 -5.90 -3.26
C ALA A 32 -13.15 -5.95 -4.55
N ARG A 33 -12.74 -7.14 -4.99
CA ARG A 33 -12.09 -7.34 -6.29
C ARG A 33 -13.03 -6.96 -7.43
N ASP A 34 -14.28 -7.38 -7.39
CA ASP A 34 -15.30 -7.04 -8.40
C ASP A 34 -15.57 -5.53 -8.44
N GLU A 35 -15.63 -4.86 -7.28
CA GLU A 35 -15.77 -3.39 -7.24
C GLU A 35 -14.52 -2.67 -7.76
N CYS A 36 -13.32 -3.17 -7.49
CA CYS A 36 -12.09 -2.61 -8.08
C CYS A 36 -12.11 -2.73 -9.60
N GLN A 37 -12.52 -3.89 -10.13
CA GLN A 37 -12.64 -4.10 -11.56
C GLN A 37 -13.65 -3.15 -12.21
N ARG A 38 -14.82 -2.96 -11.61
CA ARG A 38 -15.82 -1.96 -12.08
C ARG A 38 -15.28 -0.54 -12.02
N ALA A 39 -14.55 -0.20 -10.97
CA ALA A 39 -13.96 1.12 -10.81
C ALA A 39 -12.83 1.38 -11.80
N ARG A 40 -12.06 0.36 -12.18
CA ARG A 40 -10.99 0.46 -13.19
C ARG A 40 -11.48 1.01 -14.53
N GLU A 41 -12.70 0.67 -14.93
CA GLU A 41 -13.29 1.15 -16.19
C GLU A 41 -13.66 2.64 -16.18
N ARG A 42 -13.69 3.28 -15.00
CA ARG A 42 -14.26 4.63 -14.81
C ARG A 42 -13.32 5.60 -14.13
N LEU A 43 -12.39 5.12 -13.31
CA LEU A 43 -11.40 5.95 -12.63
C LEU A 43 -10.29 6.31 -13.61
N GLN A 44 -9.93 7.58 -13.64
CA GLN A 44 -8.86 8.09 -14.50
C GLN A 44 -7.47 7.84 -13.88
N ALA A 45 -7.40 7.72 -12.56
CA ALA A 45 -6.14 7.48 -11.85
C ALA A 45 -6.37 6.75 -10.52
N ALA A 46 -5.49 5.81 -10.17
CA ALA A 46 -5.58 5.08 -8.89
C ALA A 46 -5.45 5.96 -7.65
N TRP A 47 -4.85 7.15 -7.77
CA TRP A 47 -4.86 8.17 -6.72
C TRP A 47 -6.27 8.54 -6.26
N GLN A 48 -7.27 8.44 -7.15
CA GLN A 48 -8.68 8.67 -6.81
C GLN A 48 -9.20 7.64 -5.79
N VAL A 49 -8.59 6.44 -5.70
CA VAL A 49 -8.92 5.45 -4.67
C VAL A 49 -8.37 5.85 -3.31
N LEU A 50 -7.15 6.39 -3.26
CA LEU A 50 -6.48 6.79 -2.01
C LEU A 50 -7.01 8.10 -1.43
N ALA A 51 -7.29 9.05 -2.32
CA ALA A 51 -7.54 10.45 -2.00
C ALA A 51 -9.03 10.84 -2.07
N ARG A 52 -9.97 9.90 -2.23
CA ARG A 52 -11.39 10.26 -2.39
C ARG A 52 -12.04 10.80 -1.11
N PRO A 53 -12.95 11.79 -1.20
CA PRO A 53 -13.80 12.21 -0.09
C PRO A 53 -14.79 11.10 0.29
N ASN A 54 -15.23 11.11 1.56
CA ASN A 54 -16.07 10.08 2.23
C ASN A 54 -17.54 10.01 1.74
N SER A 55 -17.83 10.43 0.52
CA SER A 55 -19.22 10.55 0.04
C SER A 55 -19.21 10.72 -1.47
N GLY A 56 -19.46 9.64 -2.18
CA GLY A 56 -19.79 9.69 -3.60
C GLY A 56 -21.06 8.86 -3.84
N ASP A 57 -21.91 9.31 -4.75
CA ASP A 57 -23.06 8.53 -5.17
C ASP A 57 -22.63 7.39 -6.13
N GLY A 58 -23.40 6.30 -6.13
CA GLY A 58 -23.20 5.17 -7.05
C GLY A 58 -21.93 4.36 -6.75
N MET A 59 -21.13 4.07 -7.78
CA MET A 59 -19.96 3.18 -7.72
C MET A 59 -18.95 3.50 -6.61
N MET A 60 -18.79 4.78 -6.25
CA MET A 60 -17.87 5.17 -5.19
C MET A 60 -18.36 4.72 -3.81
N ALA A 61 -19.69 4.71 -3.60
CA ALA A 61 -20.29 4.11 -2.42
C ALA A 61 -20.10 2.58 -2.40
N ASP A 62 -20.20 1.91 -3.55
CA ASP A 62 -19.99 0.46 -3.64
C ASP A 62 -18.54 0.09 -3.26
N LEU A 63 -17.56 0.84 -3.75
CA LEU A 63 -16.16 0.65 -3.40
C LEU A 63 -15.87 1.00 -1.92
N ASP A 64 -16.53 2.00 -1.36
CA ASP A 64 -16.46 2.32 0.09
C ASP A 64 -17.11 1.25 0.96
N ASN A 65 -18.19 0.63 0.50
CA ASN A 65 -18.89 -0.45 1.19
C ASN A 65 -18.04 -1.73 1.16
N ALA A 66 -17.43 -2.04 0.03
CA ALA A 66 -16.50 -3.17 -0.09
C ALA A 66 -15.27 -2.99 0.81
N GLU A 67 -14.70 -1.78 0.85
CA GLU A 67 -13.60 -1.42 1.77
C GLU A 67 -14.03 -1.63 3.22
N LEU A 68 -15.16 -1.04 3.64
CA LEU A 68 -15.65 -1.16 5.01
C LEU A 68 -15.94 -2.62 5.39
N GLY A 69 -16.54 -3.39 4.49
CA GLY A 69 -16.83 -4.81 4.70
C GLY A 69 -15.55 -5.62 4.96
N LEU A 70 -14.52 -5.43 4.13
CA LEU A 70 -13.22 -6.07 4.34
C LEU A 70 -12.57 -5.67 5.66
N LEU A 71 -12.53 -4.36 5.95
CA LEU A 71 -11.89 -3.86 7.15
C LEU A 71 -12.59 -4.37 8.43
N GLN A 72 -13.92 -4.45 8.42
CA GLN A 72 -14.70 -5.01 9.52
C GLN A 72 -14.46 -6.51 9.69
N ALA A 73 -14.33 -7.25 8.59
CA ALA A 73 -14.02 -8.68 8.62
C ALA A 73 -12.62 -8.94 9.19
N TYR A 74 -11.64 -8.09 8.90
CA TYR A 74 -10.26 -8.25 9.40
C TYR A 74 -10.02 -7.65 10.79
N ARG A 75 -10.89 -6.78 11.29
CA ARG A 75 -10.76 -6.21 12.64
C ARG A 75 -10.50 -7.26 13.72
N PRO A 76 -11.28 -8.36 13.84
CA PRO A 76 -11.03 -9.36 14.88
C PRO A 76 -9.62 -9.97 14.80
N ARG A 77 -9.09 -10.14 13.57
CA ARG A 77 -7.73 -10.64 13.35
C ARG A 77 -6.68 -9.65 13.87
N VAL A 78 -6.86 -8.35 13.60
CA VAL A 78 -5.99 -7.30 14.13
C VAL A 78 -6.02 -7.31 15.66
N GLN A 79 -7.22 -7.37 16.26
CA GLN A 79 -7.38 -7.39 17.72
C GLN A 79 -6.77 -8.63 18.38
N ALA A 80 -6.79 -9.77 17.68
CA ALA A 80 -6.19 -11.02 18.14
C ALA A 80 -4.69 -11.14 17.82
N GLY A 81 -4.09 -10.17 17.13
CA GLY A 81 -2.71 -10.23 16.66
C GLY A 81 -2.46 -11.25 15.53
N GLU A 82 -3.52 -11.75 14.89
CA GLU A 82 -3.46 -12.75 13.80
C GLU A 82 -3.20 -12.11 12.44
N LEU A 83 -2.20 -11.22 12.36
CA LEU A 83 -1.92 -10.43 11.15
C LEU A 83 -1.55 -11.29 9.95
N ASN A 84 -0.98 -12.48 10.21
CA ASN A 84 -0.65 -13.48 9.20
C ASN A 84 -1.86 -14.13 8.51
N LYS A 85 -3.09 -13.84 8.97
CA LYS A 85 -4.33 -14.28 8.34
C LYS A 85 -5.03 -13.19 7.52
N ILE A 86 -4.44 -11.98 7.45
CA ILE A 86 -5.03 -10.84 6.74
C ILE A 86 -4.43 -10.70 5.34
N SER A 87 -3.11 -10.50 5.26
CA SER A 87 -2.38 -10.36 4.00
C SER A 87 -0.89 -10.60 4.24
N ALA A 88 -0.12 -10.82 3.17
CA ALA A 88 1.34 -10.96 3.28
C ALA A 88 2.01 -9.69 3.83
N GLU A 89 1.46 -8.52 3.50
CA GLU A 89 1.93 -7.21 4.00
C GLU A 89 1.69 -7.08 5.51
N MET A 90 0.49 -7.42 5.99
CA MET A 90 0.19 -7.39 7.42
C MET A 90 1.00 -8.42 8.20
N ALA A 91 1.19 -9.62 7.63
CA ALA A 91 2.01 -10.68 8.21
C ALA A 91 3.46 -10.24 8.41
N SER A 92 4.10 -9.76 7.34
CA SER A 92 5.50 -9.35 7.35
C SER A 92 5.74 -8.11 8.20
N LEU A 93 4.83 -7.13 8.19
CA LEU A 93 4.88 -6.01 9.14
C LEU A 93 4.71 -6.49 10.59
N GLY A 94 3.84 -7.48 10.85
CA GLY A 94 3.73 -8.12 12.17
C GLY A 94 5.05 -8.72 12.65
N THR A 95 5.77 -9.43 11.76
CA THR A 95 7.09 -9.99 12.06
C THR A 95 8.15 -8.91 12.30
N LEU A 96 8.11 -7.80 11.55
CA LEU A 96 9.03 -6.68 11.73
C LEU A 96 8.75 -5.84 12.99
N ALA A 97 7.53 -5.95 13.53
CA ALA A 97 7.02 -5.24 14.70
C ALA A 97 7.41 -3.75 14.73
N PRO A 98 6.88 -2.90 13.82
CA PRO A 98 7.17 -1.47 13.78
C PRO A 98 6.93 -0.79 15.15
N ALA A 99 7.98 -0.17 15.68
CA ALA A 99 7.91 0.64 16.89
C ALA A 99 7.24 1.99 16.59
N LYS A 100 6.80 2.71 17.63
CA LYS A 100 6.13 4.01 17.48
C LYS A 100 7.00 5.04 16.75
N GLU A 101 8.31 4.95 16.94
CA GLU A 101 9.32 5.83 16.35
C GLU A 101 9.64 5.45 14.91
N ASP A 102 9.18 4.28 14.44
CA ASP A 102 9.40 3.83 13.07
C ASP A 102 8.48 4.57 12.09
N ARG A 103 8.93 4.61 10.84
CA ARG A 103 8.16 5.09 9.69
C ARG A 103 8.01 3.96 8.69
N VAL A 104 6.79 3.57 8.40
CA VAL A 104 6.47 2.60 7.34
C VAL A 104 6.05 3.36 6.09
N VAL A 105 6.58 2.98 4.93
CA VAL A 105 6.13 3.46 3.62
C VAL A 105 5.67 2.27 2.81
N LEU A 106 4.38 2.23 2.52
CA LEU A 106 3.75 1.27 1.64
C LEU A 106 3.95 1.70 0.19
N LEU A 107 4.60 0.86 -0.62
CA LEU A 107 4.83 1.07 -2.04
C LEU A 107 3.77 0.29 -2.82
N ALA A 108 2.80 1.00 -3.39
CA ALA A 108 1.66 0.42 -4.10
C ALA A 108 1.75 0.70 -5.59
N THR A 109 1.16 -0.16 -6.43
CA THR A 109 1.00 0.13 -7.85
C THR A 109 -0.11 1.16 -8.08
N ASP A 110 -0.06 1.80 -9.25
CA ASP A 110 -1.06 2.74 -9.76
C ASP A 110 -2.29 2.10 -10.40
N THR A 111 -2.56 0.85 -10.05
CA THR A 111 -3.86 0.21 -10.30
C THR A 111 -4.85 0.51 -9.21
N VAL A 112 -6.13 0.44 -9.56
CA VAL A 112 -7.23 0.56 -8.59
C VAL A 112 -7.08 -0.46 -7.48
N GLU A 113 -6.77 -1.72 -7.82
CA GLU A 113 -6.56 -2.83 -6.88
C GLU A 113 -5.36 -2.57 -5.95
N GLY A 114 -4.23 -2.13 -6.51
CA GLY A 114 -3.02 -1.84 -5.73
C GLY A 114 -3.24 -0.69 -4.75
N ALA A 115 -3.82 0.41 -5.23
CA ALA A 115 -4.18 1.54 -4.38
C ALA A 115 -5.23 1.16 -3.33
N PHE A 116 -6.25 0.37 -3.69
CA PHE A 116 -7.27 -0.09 -2.75
C PHE A 116 -6.67 -0.97 -1.65
N ALA A 117 -5.83 -1.94 -2.03
CA ALA A 117 -5.16 -2.82 -1.07
C ALA A 117 -4.27 -2.02 -0.12
N ALA A 118 -3.46 -1.10 -0.64
CA ALA A 118 -2.61 -0.24 0.18
C ALA A 118 -3.40 0.66 1.11
N ARG A 119 -4.56 1.18 0.67
CA ARG A 119 -5.47 1.94 1.53
C ARG A 119 -5.99 1.09 2.67
N CYS A 120 -6.45 -0.13 2.39
CA CYS A 120 -6.98 -1.03 3.41
C CYS A 120 -5.90 -1.38 4.44
N VAL A 121 -4.71 -1.75 3.99
CA VAL A 121 -3.55 -1.99 4.86
C VAL A 121 -3.27 -0.76 5.71
N ALA A 122 -3.19 0.43 5.11
CA ALA A 122 -2.94 1.68 5.83
C ALA A 122 -3.99 1.99 6.90
N LEU A 123 -5.27 1.74 6.62
CA LEU A 123 -6.39 1.96 7.55
C LEU A 123 -6.40 0.98 8.72
N LEU A 124 -6.04 -0.29 8.49
CA LEU A 124 -5.86 -1.30 9.55
C LEU A 124 -4.60 -1.02 10.38
N ALA A 125 -3.51 -0.63 9.71
CA ALA A 125 -2.19 -0.55 10.30
C ALA A 125 -1.92 0.74 11.07
N SER A 126 -2.58 1.87 10.72
CA SER A 126 -2.29 3.17 11.33
C SER A 126 -3.54 3.98 11.69
N GLY A 127 -3.42 4.75 12.77
CA GLY A 127 -4.44 5.72 13.17
C GLY A 127 -4.37 7.04 12.39
N ARG A 128 -3.23 7.34 11.74
CA ARG A 128 -2.99 8.59 11.00
C ARG A 128 -2.21 8.33 9.70
N PRO A 129 -2.71 7.46 8.81
CA PRO A 129 -2.04 7.20 7.55
C PRO A 129 -1.91 8.48 6.71
N ARG A 130 -0.85 8.59 5.92
CA ARG A 130 -0.62 9.73 5.01
C ARG A 130 -0.30 9.25 3.61
N ILE A 131 -0.35 10.17 2.68
CA ILE A 131 -0.02 9.93 1.28
C ILE A 131 1.21 10.73 0.92
N LEU A 132 2.15 10.07 0.25
CA LEU A 132 3.35 10.67 -0.33
C LEU A 132 3.27 10.59 -1.85
N ARG A 133 3.73 11.65 -2.50
CA ARG A 133 4.02 11.68 -3.94
C ARG A 133 5.50 11.92 -4.16
N LEU A 134 6.04 11.42 -5.26
CA LEU A 134 7.38 11.77 -5.68
C LEU A 134 7.33 13.18 -6.29
N ALA A 135 8.17 14.10 -5.80
CA ALA A 135 8.32 15.42 -6.39
C ALA A 135 9.10 15.32 -7.71
N GLU A 136 9.07 16.41 -8.49
CA GLU A 136 9.93 16.56 -9.68
C GLU A 136 11.42 16.39 -9.35
N SER A 137 11.83 16.72 -8.12
CA SER A 137 13.21 16.68 -7.63
C SER A 137 13.61 15.36 -6.95
N LEU A 138 12.96 14.24 -7.26
CA LEU A 138 13.11 12.94 -6.58
C LEU A 138 12.79 12.97 -5.08
N GLU A 139 12.35 14.09 -4.49
CA GLU A 139 12.06 14.13 -3.06
C GLU A 139 10.63 13.66 -2.76
N PRO A 140 10.42 12.78 -1.77
CA PRO A 140 9.08 12.37 -1.38
C PRO A 140 8.39 13.51 -0.61
N LEU A 141 7.26 14.00 -1.11
CA LEU A 141 6.50 15.07 -0.47
C LEU A 141 5.11 14.60 -0.02
N PRO A 142 4.60 15.07 1.13
CA PRO A 142 3.22 14.84 1.51
C PRO A 142 2.26 15.42 0.48
N ASP A 143 1.27 14.62 0.07
CA ASP A 143 0.09 15.14 -0.61
C ASP A 143 -0.93 15.53 0.46
N ALA A 144 -1.01 16.83 0.76
CA ALA A 144 -1.78 17.34 1.90
C ALA A 144 -3.28 17.08 1.76
N ASP A 145 -3.83 17.19 0.55
CA ASP A 145 -5.26 17.01 0.32
C ASP A 145 -5.63 15.53 0.33
N ALA A 146 -4.85 14.69 -0.37
CA ALA A 146 -5.04 13.25 -0.34
C ALA A 146 -4.89 12.70 1.09
N THR A 147 -3.88 13.17 1.83
CA THR A 147 -3.67 12.83 3.25
C THR A 147 -4.86 13.24 4.10
N ARG A 148 -5.41 14.44 3.89
CA ARG A 148 -6.58 14.92 4.64
C ARG A 148 -7.79 14.01 4.42
N HIS A 149 -8.03 13.58 3.18
CA HIS A 149 -9.12 12.66 2.85
C HIS A 149 -8.91 11.28 3.45
N LEU A 150 -7.72 10.70 3.35
CA LEU A 150 -7.43 9.39 3.93
C LEU A 150 -7.58 9.40 5.46
N GLN A 151 -7.11 10.45 6.14
CA GLN A 151 -7.28 10.61 7.58
C GLN A 151 -8.74 10.88 7.97
N ALA A 152 -9.50 11.63 7.16
CA ALA A 152 -10.93 11.79 7.34
C ALA A 152 -11.67 10.46 7.23
N ARG A 153 -11.30 9.60 6.26
CA ARG A 153 -11.81 8.23 6.16
C ARG A 153 -11.51 7.44 7.42
N ARG A 154 -10.25 7.37 7.85
CA ARG A 154 -9.84 6.63 9.06
C ARG A 154 -10.61 7.05 10.31
N ARG A 155 -10.89 8.35 10.46
CA ARG A 155 -11.72 8.89 11.55
C ARG A 155 -13.17 8.47 11.43
N SER A 156 -13.76 8.56 10.24
CA SER A 156 -15.18 8.21 10.03
C SER A 156 -15.49 6.74 10.35
N ILE A 157 -14.53 5.84 10.15
CA ILE A 157 -14.69 4.41 10.41
C ILE A 157 -14.00 3.96 11.71
N ALA A 158 -13.53 4.89 12.55
CA ALA A 158 -12.72 4.55 13.72
C ALA A 158 -13.44 3.62 14.72
N ALA A 159 -14.74 3.84 14.96
CA ALA A 159 -15.54 2.97 15.80
C ALA A 159 -15.68 1.54 15.22
N ALA A 160 -15.71 1.44 13.89
CA ALA A 160 -15.80 0.17 13.19
C ALA A 160 -14.47 -0.59 13.19
N LEU A 161 -13.32 0.10 13.18
CA LEU A 161 -11.99 -0.53 13.14
C LEU A 161 -11.36 -0.79 14.51
N GLY A 162 -11.63 0.09 15.49
CA GLY A 162 -10.89 0.09 16.74
C GLY A 162 -9.45 0.61 16.59
N ASP A 163 -8.57 0.11 17.45
CA ASP A 163 -7.16 0.52 17.49
C ASP A 163 -6.40 0.00 16.27
N PRO A 164 -5.45 0.80 15.73
CA PRO A 164 -4.61 0.37 14.64
C PRO A 164 -3.66 -0.76 15.06
N ALA A 165 -3.24 -1.59 14.10
CA ALA A 165 -2.29 -2.66 14.35
C ALA A 165 -0.92 -2.15 14.85
N PHE A 166 -0.52 -0.94 14.44
CA PHE A 166 0.75 -0.33 14.81
C PHE A 166 0.56 1.13 15.26
N ALA A 167 1.42 1.55 16.18
CA ALA A 167 1.48 2.94 16.66
C ALA A 167 2.41 3.83 15.82
N CYS A 168 3.10 3.24 14.84
CA CYS A 168 4.09 3.92 14.00
C CYS A 168 3.44 4.87 13.00
N GLN A 169 4.27 5.73 12.40
CA GLN A 169 3.83 6.50 11.24
C GLN A 169 3.73 5.57 10.03
N LEU A 170 2.66 5.71 9.25
CA LEU A 170 2.48 4.95 8.02
C LEU A 170 2.12 5.89 6.88
N ASP A 171 2.87 5.78 5.80
CA ASP A 171 2.69 6.52 4.58
C ASP A 171 2.39 5.55 3.42
N VAL A 172 1.63 6.00 2.43
CA VAL A 172 1.37 5.28 1.18
C VAL A 172 1.95 6.09 0.03
N MET A 173 2.73 5.45 -0.82
CA MET A 173 3.23 6.01 -2.07
C MET A 173 2.79 5.10 -3.21
N VAL A 174 2.10 5.70 -4.20
CA VAL A 174 1.74 5.00 -5.44
C VAL A 174 2.89 5.17 -6.44
N ILE A 175 3.27 4.08 -7.07
CA ILE A 175 4.27 4.03 -8.12
C ILE A 175 3.55 3.95 -9.45
N GLU A 176 3.64 5.02 -10.21
CA GLU A 176 3.05 5.16 -11.53
C GLU A 176 3.72 4.23 -12.54
N HIS A 177 2.93 3.69 -13.45
CA HIS A 177 3.31 2.78 -14.53
C HIS A 177 3.91 1.45 -14.04
N LEU A 178 3.77 1.11 -12.76
CA LEU A 178 4.27 -0.14 -12.19
C LEU A 178 3.29 -1.30 -12.42
N THR A 179 2.59 -1.31 -13.56
CA THR A 179 1.70 -2.39 -13.95
C THR A 179 1.89 -2.79 -15.40
N TRP A 180 1.60 -4.04 -15.70
CA TRP A 180 1.57 -4.55 -17.06
C TRP A 180 0.12 -4.65 -17.49
N ASN A 181 -0.34 -3.74 -18.34
CA ASN A 181 -1.69 -3.76 -18.89
C ASN A 181 -1.65 -4.02 -20.40
N PRO A 182 -1.89 -5.25 -20.88
CA PRO A 182 -1.80 -5.58 -22.30
C PRO A 182 -2.80 -4.80 -23.18
N GLU A 183 -3.82 -4.19 -22.57
CA GLU A 183 -4.89 -3.46 -23.26
C GLU A 183 -4.61 -1.96 -23.37
N GLN A 184 -3.53 -1.43 -22.79
CA GLN A 184 -3.16 -0.02 -22.91
C GLN A 184 -2.52 0.24 -24.28
N PRO A 185 -3.13 1.10 -25.13
CA PRO A 185 -2.60 1.46 -26.43
C PRO A 185 -1.56 2.57 -26.27
N ASP A 186 -0.39 2.22 -25.76
CA ASP A 186 0.75 3.15 -25.68
C ASP A 186 1.75 2.90 -26.81
N ASP A 187 2.37 3.97 -27.31
CA ASP A 187 3.33 3.95 -28.44
C ASP A 187 4.55 3.05 -28.19
N LEU A 188 4.90 2.80 -26.92
CA LEU A 188 6.00 1.93 -26.48
C LEU A 188 5.55 0.47 -26.27
N GLY A 189 4.25 0.23 -26.13
CA GLY A 189 3.68 -1.05 -25.73
C GLY A 189 3.83 -1.35 -24.22
N PRO A 190 2.88 -2.12 -23.63
CA PRO A 190 2.77 -2.30 -22.17
C PRO A 190 4.00 -2.89 -21.47
N ALA A 191 4.80 -3.69 -22.18
CA ALA A 191 6.01 -4.29 -21.62
C ALA A 191 7.18 -3.31 -21.53
N GLU A 192 7.23 -2.31 -22.41
CA GLU A 192 8.28 -1.30 -22.41
C GLU A 192 7.96 -0.18 -21.43
N GLU A 193 6.70 0.24 -21.34
CA GLU A 193 6.21 1.17 -20.32
C GLU A 193 6.49 0.66 -18.88
N PHE A 194 6.13 -0.59 -18.59
CA PHE A 194 6.44 -1.21 -17.30
C PHE A 194 7.94 -1.20 -16.99
N ARG A 195 8.79 -1.53 -17.98
CA ARG A 195 10.25 -1.66 -17.79
C ARG A 195 10.94 -0.30 -17.68
N LEU A 196 10.61 0.64 -18.56
CA LEU A 196 11.31 1.93 -18.67
C LEU A 196 10.74 2.96 -17.71
N GLN A 197 9.43 3.00 -17.51
CA GLN A 197 8.78 3.99 -16.67
C GLN A 197 8.45 3.42 -15.29
N GLY A 198 7.75 2.29 -15.22
CA GLY A 198 7.34 1.70 -13.93
C GLY A 198 8.51 1.32 -13.03
N CYS A 199 9.44 0.53 -13.55
CA CYS A 199 10.61 0.10 -12.79
C CYS A 199 11.57 1.27 -12.46
N TYR A 200 11.66 2.26 -13.34
CA TYR A 200 12.39 3.50 -13.07
C TYR A 200 11.75 4.29 -11.93
N ASN A 201 10.44 4.53 -11.99
CA ASN A 201 9.68 5.23 -10.95
C ASN A 201 9.81 4.52 -9.60
N LEU A 202 9.75 3.19 -9.59
CA LEU A 202 9.99 2.40 -8.39
C LEU A 202 11.40 2.62 -7.84
N ALA A 203 12.42 2.47 -8.68
CA ALA A 203 13.80 2.61 -8.27
C ALA A 203 14.09 4.03 -7.76
N ALA A 204 13.57 5.04 -8.45
CA ALA A 204 13.64 6.45 -8.10
C ALA A 204 12.99 6.71 -6.73
N SER A 205 11.76 6.23 -6.50
CA SER A 205 11.06 6.37 -5.22
C SER A 205 11.78 5.67 -4.07
N VAL A 206 12.30 4.45 -4.29
CA VAL A 206 13.05 3.72 -3.26
C VAL A 206 14.36 4.43 -2.95
N ALA A 207 15.12 4.85 -3.97
CA ALA A 207 16.37 5.58 -3.80
C ALA A 207 16.14 6.90 -3.06
N ALA A 208 15.11 7.65 -3.43
CA ALA A 208 14.69 8.87 -2.77
C ALA A 208 14.37 8.69 -1.29
N LEU A 209 13.59 7.66 -0.95
CA LEU A 209 13.24 7.34 0.43
C LEU A 209 14.48 6.93 1.24
N ILE A 210 15.38 6.15 0.64
CA ILE A 210 16.66 5.79 1.26
C ILE A 210 17.55 7.01 1.43
N GLU A 211 17.65 7.91 0.46
CA GLU A 211 18.45 9.13 0.60
C GLU A 211 17.88 10.04 1.69
N HIS A 212 16.55 10.16 1.76
CA HIS A 212 15.87 10.93 2.80
C HIS A 212 16.19 10.39 4.22
N ARG A 213 16.59 9.12 4.37
CA ARG A 213 17.09 8.57 5.65
C ARG A 213 18.27 9.38 6.18
N SER A 214 19.18 9.82 5.31
CA SER A 214 20.42 10.52 5.67
C SER A 214 20.16 11.91 6.27
N ARG A 215 18.96 12.43 6.04
CA ARG A 215 18.50 13.74 6.47
C ARG A 215 17.50 13.66 7.65
N THR A 216 17.26 12.47 8.22
CA THR A 216 16.25 12.23 9.28
C THR A 216 16.78 11.37 10.43
N ASP A 217 15.99 11.26 11.51
CA ASP A 217 16.28 10.44 12.71
C ASP A 217 16.13 8.91 12.50
N HIS A 218 16.16 8.44 11.24
CA HIS A 218 15.98 7.04 10.86
C HIS A 218 17.25 6.44 10.23
N PRO A 219 18.26 6.07 11.04
CA PRO A 219 19.55 5.61 10.51
C PRO A 219 19.47 4.22 9.84
N GLN A 220 18.48 3.40 10.20
CA GLN A 220 18.30 2.06 9.65
C GLN A 220 17.15 2.04 8.64
N VAL A 221 17.39 1.43 7.47
CA VAL A 221 16.35 1.14 6.48
C VAL A 221 16.15 -0.35 6.35
N VAL A 222 14.90 -0.77 6.36
CA VAL A 222 14.50 -2.14 6.04
C VAL A 222 13.66 -2.13 4.77
N CYS A 223 14.15 -2.75 3.70
CA CYS A 223 13.42 -3.03 2.47
C CYS A 223 12.68 -4.38 2.63
N ASN A 224 11.41 -4.37 3.00
CA ASN A 224 10.54 -5.55 3.07
C ASN A 224 9.89 -5.83 1.71
N ILE A 225 10.37 -6.89 1.05
CA ILE A 225 9.95 -7.34 -0.29
C ILE A 225 8.99 -8.54 -0.23
N THR A 226 8.42 -8.83 0.95
CA THR A 226 7.50 -9.95 1.15
C THR A 226 6.16 -9.76 0.44
N GLY A 227 5.60 -8.55 0.54
CA GLY A 227 4.32 -8.20 -0.05
C GLY A 227 4.45 -7.84 -1.53
N GLY A 228 3.54 -8.33 -2.36
CA GLY A 228 3.30 -7.78 -3.69
C GLY A 228 4.39 -7.78 -4.78
N LEU A 229 3.90 -7.66 -6.02
CA LEU A 229 4.61 -7.56 -7.30
C LEU A 229 5.97 -8.27 -7.37
N LYS A 230 5.98 -9.59 -7.59
CA LYS A 230 7.22 -10.36 -7.74
C LYS A 230 8.19 -9.79 -8.79
N SER A 231 7.66 -9.11 -9.80
CA SER A 231 8.44 -8.43 -10.84
C SER A 231 9.18 -7.17 -10.34
N SER A 232 8.77 -6.56 -9.24
CA SER A 232 9.40 -5.37 -8.64
C SER A 232 10.61 -5.73 -7.75
N ILE A 233 10.62 -6.94 -7.19
CA ILE A 233 11.63 -7.41 -6.22
C ILE A 233 13.07 -7.22 -6.73
N PRO A 234 13.43 -7.59 -7.98
CA PRO A 234 14.80 -7.40 -8.46
C PRO A 234 15.25 -5.94 -8.45
N PHE A 235 14.34 -5.00 -8.75
CA PHE A 235 14.63 -3.58 -8.81
C PHE A 235 14.83 -2.99 -7.41
N VAL A 236 13.94 -3.30 -6.46
CA VAL A 236 14.10 -2.90 -5.06
C VAL A 236 15.41 -3.46 -4.50
N THR A 237 15.67 -4.75 -4.72
CA THR A 237 16.90 -5.42 -4.28
C THR A 237 18.14 -4.74 -4.83
N TRP A 238 18.14 -4.38 -6.13
CA TRP A 238 19.26 -3.71 -6.76
C TRP A 238 19.53 -2.32 -6.15
N VAL A 239 18.49 -1.51 -5.94
CA VAL A 239 18.64 -0.20 -5.30
C VAL A 239 19.14 -0.33 -3.86
N CYS A 240 18.57 -1.24 -3.07
CA CYS A 240 18.98 -1.44 -1.67
C CYS A 240 20.45 -1.94 -1.61
N ALA A 241 20.91 -2.75 -2.57
CA ALA A 241 22.31 -3.19 -2.68
C ALA A 241 23.29 -2.05 -3.00
N LEU A 242 22.88 -1.07 -3.82
CA LEU A 242 23.72 0.08 -4.18
C LEU A 242 23.80 1.14 -3.08
N ALA A 243 22.74 1.30 -2.27
CA ALA A 243 22.66 2.40 -1.31
C ALA A 243 23.46 2.18 -0.01
N GLY A 244 23.89 0.95 0.28
CA GLY A 244 24.64 0.59 1.50
C GLY A 244 23.84 0.74 2.80
N GLY A 245 24.08 -0.11 3.81
CA GLY A 245 23.40 0.01 5.12
C GLY A 245 21.87 -0.12 5.06
N VAL A 246 21.37 -0.93 4.13
CA VAL A 246 19.94 -1.26 3.98
C VAL A 246 19.77 -2.75 4.23
N ASP A 247 18.84 -3.11 5.12
CA ASP A 247 18.49 -4.50 5.38
C ASP A 247 17.40 -4.95 4.42
N LEU A 248 17.62 -6.03 3.68
CA LEU A 248 16.59 -6.63 2.83
C LEU A 248 15.87 -7.74 3.61
N ALA A 249 14.55 -7.72 3.63
CA ALA A 249 13.71 -8.69 4.34
C ALA A 249 12.70 -9.35 3.40
N TYR A 250 12.60 -10.69 3.49
CA TYR A 250 11.57 -11.52 2.86
C TYR A 250 11.12 -12.54 3.92
N LEU A 251 9.91 -12.37 4.45
CA LEU A 251 9.47 -12.90 5.75
C LEU A 251 8.25 -13.81 5.67
#